data_AF-A0A926VFM8-F1
#
_entry.id   AF-A0A926VFM8-F1
#
_cell.length_a   1.000
_cell.length_b   1.000
_cell.length_c   1.000
_cell.angle_alpha   90.00
_cell.angle_beta   90.00
_cell.angle_gamma   90.00
#
_symmetry.space_group_name_H-M   'P 1'
#
loop_
_entity.id
_entity.type
_entity.pdbx_description
1 polymer ?
#
loop_
_entity_poly.entity_id
_entity_poly.type
_entity_poly.pdbx_seq_one_letter_code
_entity_poly.pdbx_strand_id
1 'polypeptide(L)'
;MKYINDPKIASDAAKSESTSAEDLELLASSQHIFVREAVAENPHTPANTLKALFPSSLETDNNVRIALAVVKNSVHGNEFLLTTASMVRSNLSLFEPRNCYPMMLIEAIASHPQVTIDKISPLLDPTSIPRHIRDRIARIAIQEELLIKLSQDPAQTVRSRATKRIAMLKTESL
;
A
#
# COMPACT_ATOMS: atom_id res chain seq x y z
N MET A 1 -4.69 29.61 6.78
CA MET A 1 -3.70 30.38 5.98
C MET A 1 -2.23 30.15 6.44
N LYS A 2 -1.96 29.13 7.27
CA LYS A 2 -0.70 28.96 8.04
C LYS A 2 0.49 28.38 7.24
N TYR A 3 0.23 27.80 6.06
CA TYR A 3 1.23 27.04 5.28
C TYR A 3 1.34 27.49 3.81
N ILE A 4 0.70 28.61 3.43
CA ILE A 4 0.29 28.87 2.04
C ILE A 4 1.45 29.11 1.06
N ASN A 5 2.64 29.51 1.51
CA ASN A 5 3.67 30.00 0.59
C ASN A 5 4.93 29.14 0.49
N ASP A 6 5.09 28.12 1.34
CA ASP A 6 6.26 27.25 1.26
C ASP A 6 5.84 25.78 1.34
N PRO A 7 5.97 25.03 0.22
CA PRO A 7 5.58 23.63 0.22
C PRO A 7 6.51 22.75 1.07
N LYS A 8 7.72 23.22 1.38
CA LYS A 8 8.61 22.56 2.36
C LYS A 8 8.01 22.63 3.75
N ILE A 9 7.62 23.84 4.20
CA ILE A 9 6.96 24.04 5.50
C ILE A 9 5.67 23.23 5.58
N ALA A 10 4.88 23.23 4.49
CA ALA A 10 3.65 22.43 4.41
C ALA A 10 3.92 20.92 4.53
N SER A 11 4.99 20.42 3.90
CA SER A 11 5.39 19.00 4.00
C SER A 11 5.90 18.66 5.40
N ASP A 12 6.69 19.53 6.02
CA ASP A 12 7.22 19.31 7.36
C ASP A 12 6.08 19.33 8.41
N ALA A 13 5.11 20.23 8.25
CA ALA A 13 3.87 20.21 9.03
C ALA A 13 3.08 18.92 8.80
N ALA A 14 2.86 18.51 7.55
CA ALA A 14 2.13 17.27 7.24
C ALA A 14 2.78 16.01 7.84
N LYS A 15 4.12 15.99 8.01
CA LYS A 15 4.84 14.85 8.62
C LYS A 15 4.82 14.86 10.14
N SER A 16 4.51 16.00 10.78
CA SER A 16 4.55 16.10 12.24
C SER A 16 3.37 15.35 12.87
N GLU A 17 3.66 14.52 13.87
CA GLU A 17 2.63 13.86 14.70
C GLU A 17 1.82 14.88 15.52
N SER A 18 2.34 16.09 15.73
CA SER A 18 1.66 17.16 16.44
C SER A 18 0.65 17.94 15.59
N THR A 19 0.54 17.63 14.30
CA THR A 19 -0.35 18.38 13.39
C THR A 19 -1.80 17.96 13.61
N SER A 20 -2.67 18.95 13.78
CA SER A 20 -4.08 18.69 14.03
C SER A 20 -4.78 18.07 12.82
N ALA A 21 -5.87 17.35 13.07
CA ALA A 21 -6.74 16.81 12.03
C ALA A 21 -7.21 17.90 11.04
N GLU A 22 -7.58 19.08 11.54
CA GLU A 22 -8.01 20.22 10.73
C GLU A 22 -6.88 20.76 9.83
N ASP A 23 -5.65 20.85 10.36
CA ASP A 23 -4.49 21.27 9.57
C ASP A 23 -4.14 20.21 8.51
N LEU A 24 -4.24 18.92 8.82
CA LEU A 24 -4.04 17.82 7.87
C LEU A 24 -5.09 17.84 6.75
N GLU A 25 -6.35 18.12 7.08
CA GLU A 25 -7.44 18.28 6.10
C GLU A 25 -7.16 19.47 5.15
N LEU A 26 -6.70 20.61 5.68
CA LEU A 26 -6.29 21.74 4.85
C LEU A 26 -5.11 21.37 3.94
N LEU A 27 -4.09 20.69 4.48
CA LEU A 27 -2.88 20.29 3.73
C LEU A 27 -3.17 19.24 2.66
N ALA A 28 -4.22 18.42 2.82
CA ALA A 28 -4.67 17.46 1.82
C ALA A 28 -5.05 18.12 0.49
N SER A 29 -5.45 19.39 0.50
CA SER A 29 -5.76 20.19 -0.69
C SER A 29 -4.54 20.81 -1.39
N SER A 30 -3.33 20.58 -0.87
CA SER A 30 -2.10 21.15 -1.45
C SER A 30 -1.92 20.75 -2.91
N GLN A 31 -1.50 21.68 -3.77
CA GLN A 31 -1.13 21.38 -5.16
C GLN A 31 0.09 20.46 -5.27
N HIS A 32 0.94 20.42 -4.24
CA HIS A 32 2.18 19.66 -4.24
C HIS A 32 1.95 18.22 -3.78
N ILE A 33 2.24 17.27 -4.68
CA ILE A 33 2.01 15.84 -4.44
C ILE A 33 2.71 15.32 -3.16
N PHE A 34 3.94 15.76 -2.90
CA PHE A 34 4.71 15.32 -1.73
C PHE A 34 4.13 15.84 -0.40
N VAL A 35 3.35 16.93 -0.42
CA VAL A 35 2.60 17.37 0.76
C VAL A 35 1.41 16.44 0.98
N ARG A 36 0.66 16.11 -0.08
CA ARG A 36 -0.47 15.17 0.01
C ARG A 36 -0.03 13.76 0.41
N GLU A 37 1.13 13.30 -0.05
CA GLU A 37 1.75 12.04 0.40
C GLU A 37 2.05 12.07 1.89
N ALA A 38 2.69 13.15 2.38
CA ALA A 38 2.98 13.31 3.80
C ALA A 38 1.69 13.32 4.65
N VAL A 39 0.63 13.97 4.18
CA VAL A 39 -0.68 13.90 4.83
C VAL A 39 -1.20 12.45 4.82
N ALA A 40 -1.17 11.76 3.69
CA ALA A 40 -1.68 10.39 3.62
C ALA A 40 -0.91 9.41 4.53
N GLU A 41 0.41 9.55 4.68
CA GLU A 41 1.22 8.71 5.57
C GLU A 41 1.06 9.05 7.07
N ASN A 42 0.59 10.26 7.41
CA ASN A 42 0.50 10.69 8.80
C ASN A 42 -0.58 9.88 9.57
N PRO A 43 -0.23 9.23 10.70
CA PRO A 43 -1.18 8.40 11.46
C PRO A 43 -2.36 9.18 12.04
N HIS A 44 -2.23 10.50 12.21
CA HIS A 44 -3.31 11.37 12.70
C HIS A 44 -4.23 11.89 11.60
N THR A 45 -3.98 11.54 10.34
CA THR A 45 -4.86 11.94 9.23
C THR A 45 -6.21 11.24 9.35
N PRO A 46 -7.32 12.00 9.44
CA PRO A 46 -8.64 11.41 9.56
C PRO A 46 -9.00 10.50 8.38
N ALA A 47 -9.75 9.43 8.65
CA ALA A 47 -10.22 8.50 7.63
C ALA A 47 -10.93 9.21 6.45
N ASN A 48 -11.74 10.24 6.72
CA ASN A 48 -12.45 10.99 5.67
C ASN A 48 -11.49 11.79 4.78
N THR A 49 -10.42 12.35 5.36
CA THR A 49 -9.36 13.02 4.59
C THR A 49 -8.62 12.03 3.70
N LEU A 50 -8.31 10.82 4.20
CA LEU A 50 -7.72 9.76 3.38
C LEU A 50 -8.66 9.32 2.24
N LYS A 51 -9.96 9.20 2.49
CA LYS A 51 -10.96 8.88 1.45
C LYS A 51 -11.01 9.97 0.36
N ALA A 52 -10.89 11.24 0.73
CA ALA A 52 -10.85 12.35 -0.22
C ALA A 52 -9.53 12.40 -1.02
N LEU A 53 -8.42 12.00 -0.41
CA LEU A 53 -7.12 11.89 -1.08
C LEU A 53 -7.00 10.68 -2.01
N PHE A 54 -7.65 9.57 -1.66
CA PHE A 54 -7.50 8.30 -2.37
C PHE A 54 -7.92 8.44 -3.84
N PRO A 55 -7.05 8.07 -4.80
CA PRO A 55 -7.31 8.31 -6.21
C PRO A 55 -8.41 7.38 -6.74
N SER A 56 -9.12 7.84 -7.77
CA SER A 56 -10.12 7.03 -8.47
C SER A 56 -9.52 6.07 -9.52
N SER A 57 -8.26 6.24 -9.91
CA SER A 57 -7.53 5.37 -10.86
C SER A 57 -6.04 5.27 -10.52
N LEU A 58 -5.32 4.26 -11.02
CA LEU A 58 -3.87 4.10 -10.83
C LEU A 58 -3.04 4.47 -12.08
N GLU A 59 -3.63 5.17 -13.04
CA GLU A 59 -3.04 5.39 -14.37
C GLU A 59 -1.84 6.36 -14.38
N THR A 60 -1.61 7.09 -13.30
CA THR A 60 -0.49 8.04 -13.17
C THR A 60 0.39 7.69 -11.98
N ASP A 61 1.69 8.00 -12.09
CA ASP A 61 2.64 7.79 -10.99
C ASP A 61 2.21 8.52 -9.71
N ASN A 62 1.64 9.72 -9.84
CA ASN A 62 1.11 10.49 -8.70
C ASN A 62 -0.02 9.75 -7.99
N ASN A 63 -0.93 9.11 -8.75
CA ASN A 63 -2.01 8.33 -8.16
C ASN A 63 -1.47 7.09 -7.46
N VAL A 64 -0.54 6.36 -8.08
CA VAL A 64 0.10 5.19 -7.44
C VAL A 64 0.81 5.59 -6.14
N ARG A 65 1.49 6.74 -6.13
CA ARG A 65 2.16 7.28 -4.94
C ARG A 65 1.19 7.62 -3.81
N ILE A 66 0.05 8.25 -4.11
CA ILE A 66 -0.97 8.54 -3.09
C ILE A 66 -1.63 7.26 -2.60
N ALA A 67 -1.99 6.32 -3.48
CA ALA A 67 -2.53 5.02 -3.07
C ALA A 67 -1.55 4.27 -2.16
N LEU A 68 -0.25 4.29 -2.49
CA LEU A 68 0.81 3.73 -1.64
C LEU A 68 0.86 4.40 -0.27
N ALA A 69 0.87 5.73 -0.22
CA ALA A 69 0.89 6.49 1.03
C ALA A 69 -0.34 6.19 1.91
N VAL A 70 -1.54 6.14 1.31
CA VAL A 70 -2.78 5.79 2.02
C VAL A 70 -2.72 4.36 2.55
N VAL A 71 -2.29 3.38 1.75
CA VAL A 71 -2.14 1.99 2.20
C VAL A 71 -1.11 1.87 3.33
N LYS A 72 -0.04 2.67 3.31
CA LYS A 72 0.98 2.70 4.37
C LYS A 72 0.52 3.38 5.67
N ASN A 73 -0.60 4.10 5.66
CA ASN A 73 -1.12 4.74 6.85
C ASN A 73 -1.39 3.69 7.95
N SER A 74 -0.73 3.83 9.10
CA SER A 74 -0.74 2.79 10.14
C SER A 74 -2.08 2.63 10.87
N VAL A 75 -2.97 3.63 10.79
CA VAL A 75 -4.26 3.62 11.48
C VAL A 75 -5.38 3.19 10.53
N HIS A 76 -5.48 3.84 9.37
CA HIS A 76 -6.62 3.69 8.46
C HIS A 76 -6.28 3.02 7.12
N GLY A 77 -4.99 2.73 6.83
CA GLY A 77 -4.58 2.14 5.55
C GLY A 77 -5.22 0.78 5.26
N ASN A 78 -5.56 0.04 6.32
CA ASN A 78 -6.24 -1.25 6.20
C ASN A 78 -7.62 -1.18 5.52
N GLU A 79 -8.30 -0.04 5.59
CA GLU A 79 -9.63 0.19 5.00
C GLU A 79 -9.57 0.23 3.46
N PHE A 80 -8.38 0.49 2.91
CA PHE A 80 -8.16 0.66 1.47
C PHE A 80 -7.57 -0.58 0.78
N LEU A 81 -7.19 -1.62 1.53
CA LEU A 81 -6.50 -2.80 0.98
C LEU A 81 -7.32 -3.49 -0.12
N LEU A 82 -8.62 -3.73 0.11
CA LEU A 82 -9.48 -4.42 -0.86
C LEU A 82 -9.72 -3.61 -2.13
N THR A 83 -9.99 -2.31 -1.97
CA THR A 83 -10.17 -1.40 -3.11
C THR A 83 -8.88 -1.29 -3.90
N THR A 84 -7.73 -1.10 -3.23
CA THR A 84 -6.42 -1.00 -3.88
C THR A 84 -6.07 -2.30 -4.61
N ALA A 85 -6.27 -3.46 -3.99
CA ALA A 85 -6.06 -4.76 -4.62
C ALA A 85 -6.91 -4.95 -5.88
N SER A 86 -8.17 -4.48 -5.84
CA SER A 86 -9.07 -4.52 -7.00
C SER A 86 -8.60 -3.58 -8.12
N MET A 87 -8.16 -2.36 -7.78
CA MET A 87 -7.61 -1.42 -8.76
C MET A 87 -6.33 -1.95 -9.41
N VAL A 88 -5.43 -2.56 -8.64
CA VAL A 88 -4.24 -3.24 -9.15
C VAL A 88 -4.63 -4.32 -10.15
N ARG A 89 -5.59 -5.19 -9.81
CA ARG A 89 -6.09 -6.26 -10.69
C ARG A 89 -6.63 -5.70 -12.01
N SER A 90 -7.28 -4.54 -12.00
CA SER A 90 -7.80 -3.90 -13.21
C SER A 90 -6.73 -3.19 -14.04
N ASN A 91 -5.52 -2.99 -13.51
CA ASN A 91 -4.45 -2.19 -14.13
C ASN A 91 -3.12 -2.97 -14.24
N LEU A 92 -3.17 -4.29 -14.41
CA LEU A 92 -1.99 -5.18 -14.35
C LEU A 92 -0.83 -4.77 -15.26
N SER A 93 -1.10 -4.15 -16.41
CA SER A 93 -0.08 -3.67 -17.35
C SER A 93 0.84 -2.59 -16.76
N LEU A 94 0.42 -1.91 -15.68
CA LEU A 94 1.23 -0.94 -14.95
C LEU A 94 2.16 -1.61 -13.91
N PHE A 95 1.88 -2.85 -13.52
CA PHE A 95 2.57 -3.58 -12.45
C PHE A 95 3.67 -4.49 -13.00
N GLU A 96 4.48 -3.96 -13.90
CA GLU A 96 5.67 -4.64 -14.43
C GLU A 96 6.83 -4.60 -13.41
N PRO A 97 7.67 -5.66 -13.31
CA PRO A 97 8.73 -5.74 -12.29
C PRO A 97 9.74 -4.58 -12.28
N ARG A 98 9.90 -3.87 -13.41
CA ARG A 98 10.80 -2.71 -13.55
C ARG A 98 10.20 -1.41 -12.99
N ASN A 99 8.90 -1.36 -12.73
CA ASN A 99 8.21 -0.17 -12.27
C ASN A 99 8.26 -0.09 -10.74
N CYS A 100 9.08 0.80 -10.19
CA CYS A 100 9.36 0.85 -8.76
C CYS A 100 8.10 1.12 -7.91
N TYR A 101 7.36 2.21 -8.16
CA TYR A 101 6.18 2.57 -7.36
C TYR A 101 5.03 1.55 -7.43
N PRO A 102 4.63 1.02 -8.61
CA PRO A 102 3.66 -0.05 -8.67
C PRO A 102 4.07 -1.28 -7.87
N MET A 103 5.35 -1.69 -7.95
CA MET A 103 5.83 -2.82 -7.15
C MET A 103 5.86 -2.50 -5.66
N MET A 104 6.24 -1.28 -5.25
CA MET A 104 6.16 -0.84 -3.84
C MET A 104 4.71 -0.86 -3.31
N LEU A 105 3.71 -0.57 -4.15
CA LEU A 105 2.31 -0.68 -3.77
C LEU A 105 1.90 -2.12 -3.48
N ILE A 106 2.32 -3.09 -4.30
CA ILE A 106 2.10 -4.52 -4.03
C ILE A 106 2.77 -4.93 -2.71
N GLU A 107 4.00 -4.48 -2.49
CA GLU A 107 4.76 -4.77 -1.28
C GLU A 107 4.05 -4.19 -0.04
N ALA A 108 3.59 -2.94 -0.09
CA ALA A 108 2.87 -2.29 1.00
C ALA A 108 1.54 -2.99 1.33
N ILE A 109 0.77 -3.42 0.31
CA ILE A 109 -0.44 -4.23 0.50
C ILE A 109 -0.09 -5.54 1.24
N ALA A 110 0.95 -6.24 0.78
CA ALA A 110 1.33 -7.55 1.31
C ALA A 110 1.94 -7.49 2.72
N SER A 111 2.68 -6.42 3.05
CA SER A 111 3.28 -6.23 4.37
C SER A 111 2.37 -5.52 5.37
N HIS A 112 1.16 -5.12 4.99
CA HIS A 112 0.31 -4.35 5.88
C HIS A 112 -0.05 -5.16 7.15
N PRO A 113 0.11 -4.61 8.38
CA PRO A 113 -0.12 -5.34 9.64
C PRO A 113 -1.48 -6.06 9.72
N GLN A 114 -2.52 -5.41 9.20
CA GLN A 114 -3.90 -5.91 9.20
C GLN A 114 -4.34 -6.50 7.84
N VAL A 115 -3.41 -6.97 7.01
CA VAL A 115 -3.74 -7.69 5.76
C VAL A 115 -4.40 -9.03 6.07
N THR A 116 -5.41 -9.42 5.29
CA THR A 116 -6.05 -10.74 5.35
C THR A 116 -6.24 -11.29 3.94
N ILE A 117 -6.50 -12.59 3.80
CA ILE A 117 -6.76 -13.21 2.50
C ILE A 117 -7.91 -12.50 1.78
N ASP A 118 -9.02 -12.22 2.47
CA ASP A 118 -10.20 -11.57 1.86
C ASP A 118 -9.87 -10.20 1.30
N LYS A 119 -9.12 -9.39 2.06
CA LYS A 119 -8.72 -8.03 1.67
C LYS A 119 -7.81 -7.99 0.44
N ILE A 120 -7.09 -9.06 0.13
CA ILE A 120 -6.20 -9.08 -1.05
C ILE A 120 -6.52 -10.20 -2.03
N SER A 121 -7.67 -10.86 -1.86
CA SER A 121 -8.14 -11.95 -2.71
C SER A 121 -8.12 -11.61 -4.22
N PRO A 122 -8.34 -10.35 -4.68
CA PRO A 122 -8.20 -10.01 -6.09
C PRO A 122 -6.79 -10.23 -6.65
N LEU A 123 -5.75 -10.31 -5.82
CA LEU A 123 -4.34 -10.48 -6.21
C LEU A 123 -3.79 -11.90 -6.02
N LEU A 124 -4.64 -12.84 -5.56
CA LEU A 124 -4.20 -14.20 -5.24
C LEU A 124 -4.62 -15.24 -6.30
N ASP A 125 -5.55 -14.90 -7.19
CA ASP A 125 -6.06 -15.82 -8.21
C ASP A 125 -4.97 -16.17 -9.24
N PRO A 126 -4.55 -17.44 -9.31
CA PRO A 126 -3.46 -17.83 -10.18
C PRO A 126 -3.79 -17.82 -11.67
N THR A 127 -5.08 -17.80 -12.02
CA THR A 127 -5.56 -17.82 -13.41
C THR A 127 -5.55 -16.41 -14.01
N SER A 128 -5.83 -15.40 -13.19
CA SER A 128 -5.95 -14.00 -13.62
C SER A 128 -4.70 -13.16 -13.29
N ILE A 129 -3.96 -13.52 -12.25
CA ILE A 129 -2.90 -12.67 -11.70
C ILE A 129 -1.51 -13.17 -12.12
N PRO A 130 -0.65 -12.29 -12.70
CA PRO A 130 0.70 -12.65 -13.09
C PRO A 130 1.53 -13.26 -11.97
N ARG A 131 2.34 -14.26 -12.31
CA ARG A 131 3.23 -14.97 -11.38
C ARG A 131 4.12 -14.01 -10.59
N HIS A 132 4.66 -12.95 -11.22
CA HIS A 132 5.60 -12.05 -10.54
C HIS A 132 4.94 -11.21 -9.44
N ILE A 133 3.64 -10.90 -9.56
CA ILE A 133 2.89 -10.22 -8.50
C ILE A 133 2.69 -11.18 -7.32
N ARG A 134 2.23 -12.41 -7.59
CA ARG A 134 2.08 -13.43 -6.54
C ARG A 134 3.40 -13.81 -5.88
N ASP A 135 4.49 -13.90 -6.65
CA ASP A 135 5.87 -14.09 -6.13
C ASP A 135 6.30 -12.93 -5.23
N ARG A 136 5.94 -11.70 -5.60
CA ARG A 136 6.22 -10.51 -4.79
C ARG A 136 5.48 -10.54 -3.46
N ILE A 137 4.18 -10.86 -3.48
CA ILE A 137 3.37 -11.01 -2.26
C ILE A 137 3.98 -12.10 -1.37
N ALA A 138 4.27 -13.28 -1.93
CA ALA A 138 4.85 -14.42 -1.20
C ALA A 138 6.22 -14.11 -0.56
N ARG A 139 6.95 -13.12 -1.08
CA ARG A 139 8.25 -12.70 -0.55
C ARG A 139 8.12 -11.82 0.69
N ILE A 140 7.10 -10.98 0.74
CA ILE A 140 6.99 -9.86 1.69
C ILE A 140 5.89 -10.07 2.72
N ALA A 141 4.88 -10.89 2.41
CA ALA A 141 3.76 -11.16 3.31
C ALA A 141 4.22 -11.58 4.71
N ILE A 142 3.53 -11.02 5.70
CA ILE A 142 3.80 -11.23 7.14
C ILE A 142 2.80 -12.19 7.79
N GLN A 143 1.63 -12.38 7.17
CA GLN A 143 0.58 -13.24 7.71
C GLN A 143 0.80 -14.70 7.28
N GLU A 144 0.91 -15.61 8.25
CA GLU A 144 1.19 -17.03 7.97
C GLU A 144 0.08 -17.67 7.12
N GLU A 145 -1.19 -17.36 7.38
CA GLU A 145 -2.33 -17.89 6.62
C GLU A 145 -2.23 -17.55 5.12
N LEU A 146 -1.85 -16.30 4.81
CA LEU A 146 -1.65 -15.85 3.44
C LEU A 146 -0.48 -16.60 2.77
N LEU A 147 0.62 -16.83 3.50
CA LEU A 147 1.75 -17.59 3.00
C LEU A 147 1.39 -19.07 2.79
N ILE A 148 0.58 -19.67 3.66
CA ILE A 148 0.07 -21.03 3.49
C ILE A 148 -0.79 -21.12 2.22
N LYS A 149 -1.64 -20.12 1.95
CA LYS A 149 -2.40 -20.05 0.69
C LYS A 149 -1.46 -20.03 -0.53
N LEU A 150 -0.42 -19.20 -0.49
CA LEU A 150 0.56 -19.06 -1.59
C LEU A 150 1.52 -20.25 -1.70
N SER A 151 1.70 -21.05 -0.64
CA SER A 151 2.48 -22.29 -0.74
C SER A 151 1.79 -23.36 -1.58
N GLN A 152 0.51 -23.19 -1.89
CA GLN A 152 -0.28 -24.04 -2.79
C GLN A 152 -0.43 -23.46 -4.21
N ASP A 153 0.28 -22.38 -4.53
CA ASP A 153 0.24 -21.75 -5.86
C ASP A 153 0.70 -22.71 -6.98
N PRO A 154 0.10 -22.71 -8.19
CA PRO A 154 0.55 -23.57 -9.27
C PRO A 154 1.99 -23.29 -9.76
N ALA A 155 2.50 -22.07 -9.58
CA ALA A 155 3.87 -21.73 -9.95
C ALA A 155 4.86 -22.14 -8.85
N GLN A 156 5.82 -23.00 -9.20
CA GLN A 156 6.84 -23.49 -8.27
C GLN A 156 7.61 -22.35 -7.56
N THR A 157 7.93 -21.28 -8.29
CA THR A 157 8.66 -20.15 -7.71
C THR A 157 7.88 -19.47 -6.58
N VAL A 158 6.56 -19.32 -6.73
CA VAL A 158 5.69 -18.70 -5.72
C VAL A 158 5.61 -19.61 -4.50
N ARG A 159 5.38 -20.92 -4.69
CA ARG A 159 5.39 -21.90 -3.60
C ARG A 159 6.68 -21.87 -2.80
N SER A 160 7.81 -21.99 -3.49
CA SER A 160 9.13 -21.97 -2.84
C SER A 160 9.41 -20.66 -2.12
N ARG A 161 8.90 -19.53 -2.63
CA ARG A 161 9.01 -18.23 -1.95
C ARG A 161 8.21 -18.20 -0.66
N ALA A 162 6.94 -18.63 -0.72
CA ALA A 162 6.06 -18.64 0.44
C ALA A 162 6.59 -19.57 1.55
N THR A 163 6.99 -20.81 1.20
CA THR A 163 7.59 -21.75 2.16
C THR A 163 8.85 -21.19 2.81
N LYS A 164 9.72 -20.54 2.02
CA LYS A 164 10.93 -19.90 2.57
C LYS A 164 10.59 -18.77 3.54
N ARG A 165 9.59 -17.94 3.21
CA ARG A 165 9.18 -16.82 4.08
C ARG A 165 8.56 -17.32 5.38
N ILE A 166 7.74 -18.39 5.35
CA ILE A 166 7.22 -19.05 6.57
C ILE A 166 8.36 -19.49 7.48
N ALA A 167 9.40 -20.13 6.93
CA ALA A 167 10.56 -20.56 7.71
C ALA A 167 11.30 -19.37 8.34
N MET A 168 11.45 -18.26 7.62
CA MET A 168 12.07 -17.03 8.13
C MET A 168 11.29 -16.40 9.28
N LEU A 169 9.97 -16.29 9.17
CA LEU A 169 9.13 -15.73 10.24
C LEU A 169 9.24 -16.54 11.54
N LYS A 170 9.36 -17.87 11.43
CA LYS A 170 9.56 -18.76 12.59
C LYS A 170 10.91 -18.54 13.27
N THR A 171 11.96 -18.25 12.49
CA THR A 171 13.28 -17.92 13.05
C THR A 171 13.37 -16.52 13.63
N GLU A 172 12.59 -15.56 13.12
CA GLU A 172 12.55 -14.17 13.61
C GLU A 172 11.76 -14.03 14.94
N SER A 173 10.93 -15.03 15.27
CA SER A 173 10.07 -15.04 16.46
C SER A 173 10.68 -15.78 17.68
N LEU A 174 11.91 -16.28 17.55
CA LEU A 174 12.70 -17.00 18.56
C LEU A 174 13.79 -16.10 19.14
#